data_AF-A0A1S3YKQ3-F1
#
_entry.id   AF-A0A1S3YKQ3-F1
#
_cell.length_a   1.000
_cell.length_b   1.000
_cell.length_c   1.000
_cell.angle_alpha   90.00
_cell.angle_beta   90.00
_cell.angle_gamma   90.00
#
_symmetry.space_group_name_H-M   'P 1'
#
loop_
_entity.id
_entity.type
_entity.pdbx_description
1 polymer ?
#
loop_
_entity_poly.entity_id
_entity_poly.type
_entity_poly.pdbx_seq_one_letter_code
_entity_poly.pdbx_strand_id
1 'polypeptide(L)'
;MPIKWVLHWQPNAGTTVNTQILTEVSQCVESINGVKEGRWKATLSFYKPMLRVEQANALEFPRDFLGISLQEQPNKYYFVIRGQRLILEAESSIQTIMEKLQSYKTRVALNFEGFQYQLGDFQLRVGKVVPIHSESLRGIVMEVLNSFRYLFSVECLLCG
;
A
#
# COMPACT_ATOMS: atom_id res chain seq x y z
N MET A 1 -9.09 -18.89 -8.86
CA MET A 1 -8.86 -17.48 -8.46
C MET A 1 -7.94 -17.51 -7.26
N PRO A 2 -6.74 -16.90 -7.30
CA PRO A 2 -5.90 -16.83 -6.11
C PRO A 2 -6.57 -15.98 -5.05
N ILE A 3 -6.43 -16.42 -3.82
CA ILE A 3 -6.90 -15.69 -2.65
C ILE A 3 -5.70 -14.91 -2.10
N LYS A 4 -5.88 -13.60 -1.94
CA LYS A 4 -4.90 -12.70 -1.32
C LYS A 4 -5.51 -12.12 -0.05
N TRP A 5 -4.89 -12.41 1.09
CA TRP A 5 -5.27 -11.85 2.39
C TRP A 5 -4.31 -10.75 2.77
N VAL A 6 -4.84 -9.63 3.23
CA VAL A 6 -4.05 -8.52 3.77
C VAL A 6 -4.52 -8.27 5.20
N LEU A 7 -3.62 -8.47 6.15
CA LEU A 7 -3.83 -8.20 7.55
C LEU A 7 -3.03 -6.96 7.94
N HIS A 8 -3.69 -6.05 8.65
CA HIS A 8 -3.07 -4.86 9.21
C HIS A 8 -3.18 -4.90 10.73
N TRP A 9 -2.05 -4.83 11.40
CA TRP A 9 -1.95 -4.68 12.84
C TRP A 9 -1.42 -3.30 13.17
N GLN A 10 -2.07 -2.61 14.10
CA GLN A 10 -1.66 -1.31 14.62
C GLN A 10 -1.49 -1.39 16.14
N PRO A 11 -0.53 -0.65 16.73
CA PRO A 11 -0.41 -0.58 18.17
C PRO A 11 -1.60 0.10 18.83
N ASN A 12 -1.83 -0.26 20.09
CA ASN A 12 -2.78 0.44 20.95
C ASN A 12 -2.34 1.90 21.16
N ALA A 13 -3.31 2.78 21.37
CA ALA A 13 -3.05 4.19 21.64
C ALA A 13 -2.12 4.34 22.86
N GLY A 14 -1.05 5.14 22.71
CA GLY A 14 -0.04 5.36 23.75
C GLY A 14 1.12 4.36 23.74
N THR A 15 1.05 3.27 22.95
CA THR A 15 2.18 2.34 22.77
C THR A 15 3.06 2.80 21.61
N THR A 16 4.32 3.08 21.88
CA THR A 16 5.33 3.30 20.84
C THR A 16 5.89 1.94 20.43
N VAL A 17 5.80 1.62 19.14
CA VAL A 17 6.37 0.38 18.59
C VAL A 17 7.58 0.76 17.77
N ASN A 18 8.69 0.12 18.09
CA ASN A 18 9.94 0.31 17.37
C ASN A 18 10.00 -0.63 16.15
N THR A 19 11.04 -0.46 15.34
CA THR A 19 11.26 -1.30 14.15
C THR A 19 11.67 -2.74 14.49
N GLN A 20 11.96 -3.08 15.76
CA GLN A 20 12.37 -4.43 16.16
C GLN A 20 11.24 -5.44 16.04
N ILE A 21 9.97 -5.01 16.14
CA ILE A 21 8.82 -5.90 15.92
C ILE A 21 8.86 -6.57 14.55
N LEU A 22 9.38 -5.90 13.51
CA LEU A 22 9.53 -6.49 12.19
C LEU A 22 10.54 -7.64 12.20
N THR A 23 11.60 -7.51 13.00
CA THR A 23 12.60 -8.55 13.20
C THR A 23 12.00 -9.74 13.95
N GLU A 24 11.23 -9.50 15.01
CA GLU A 24 10.55 -10.55 15.77
C GLU A 24 9.57 -11.33 14.90
N VAL A 25 8.73 -10.63 14.12
CA VAL A 25 7.80 -11.28 13.19
C VAL A 25 8.57 -12.05 12.12
N SER A 26 9.67 -11.49 11.60
CA SER A 26 10.52 -12.19 10.63
C SER A 26 11.10 -13.49 11.20
N GLN A 27 11.61 -13.47 12.43
CA GLN A 27 12.11 -14.67 13.11
C GLN A 27 11.00 -15.71 13.35
N CYS A 28 9.78 -15.27 13.65
CA CYS A 28 8.62 -16.15 13.77
C CYS A 28 8.27 -16.82 12.43
N VAL A 29 8.35 -16.09 11.32
CA VAL A 29 8.13 -16.66 9.98
C VAL A 29 9.22 -17.68 9.63
N GLU A 30 10.47 -17.37 9.94
CA GLU A 30 11.60 -18.28 9.70
C GLU A 30 11.50 -19.56 10.57
N SER A 31 10.99 -19.46 11.80
CA SER A 31 10.84 -20.62 12.70
C SER A 31 9.76 -21.62 12.25
N ILE A 32 8.78 -21.18 11.46
CA ILE A 32 7.76 -22.04 10.85
C ILE A 32 8.15 -22.52 9.43
N ASN A 33 9.45 -22.48 9.10
CA ASN A 33 10.03 -22.87 7.81
C ASN A 33 9.78 -21.88 6.66
N GLY A 34 9.55 -20.59 6.95
CA GLY A 34 9.50 -19.56 5.93
C GLY A 34 10.88 -19.27 5.35
N VAL A 35 11.04 -19.40 4.03
CA VAL A 35 12.30 -19.12 3.33
C VAL A 35 12.28 -17.69 2.79
N LYS A 36 13.22 -16.86 3.23
CA LYS A 36 13.32 -15.46 2.79
C LYS A 36 13.74 -15.36 1.32
N GLU A 37 12.89 -14.78 0.48
CA GLU A 37 13.13 -14.63 -0.96
C GLU A 37 13.64 -13.24 -1.35
N GLY A 38 13.27 -12.20 -0.59
CA GLY A 38 13.66 -10.85 -0.97
C GLY A 38 13.05 -9.75 -0.13
N ARG A 39 13.25 -8.52 -0.61
CA ARG A 39 12.62 -7.33 -0.06
C ARG A 39 11.28 -7.10 -0.73
N TRP A 40 10.34 -6.56 0.04
CA TRP A 40 9.03 -6.15 -0.44
C TRP A 40 8.85 -4.66 -0.16
N LYS A 41 8.41 -3.91 -1.17
CA LYS A 41 8.09 -2.50 -1.04
C LYS A 41 6.83 -2.14 -1.81
N ALA A 42 5.98 -1.34 -1.19
CA ALA A 42 4.85 -0.70 -1.83
C ALA A 42 4.66 0.71 -1.26
N THR A 43 4.01 1.57 -2.02
CA THR A 43 3.67 2.93 -1.57
C THR A 43 2.19 3.18 -1.81
N LEU A 44 1.52 3.71 -0.79
CA LEU A 44 0.12 4.13 -0.83
C LEU A 44 0.04 5.65 -0.61
N SER A 45 -0.54 6.37 -1.54
CA SER A 45 -0.62 7.83 -1.53
C SER A 45 -2.09 8.28 -1.53
N PHE A 46 -2.48 9.09 -0.56
CA PHE A 46 -3.81 9.72 -0.50
C PHE A 46 -3.75 11.08 -1.18
N TYR A 47 -4.55 11.27 -2.23
CA TYR A 47 -4.60 12.51 -2.99
C TYR A 47 -5.88 13.30 -2.70
N LYS A 48 -5.72 14.63 -2.66
CA LYS A 48 -6.81 15.61 -2.59
C LYS A 48 -6.66 16.64 -3.72
N PRO A 49 -7.74 17.08 -4.39
CA PRO A 49 -7.72 18.15 -5.37
C PRO A 49 -7.12 19.43 -4.80
N MET A 50 -6.46 20.20 -5.66
CA MET A 50 -6.02 21.55 -5.31
C MET A 50 -7.13 22.58 -5.60
N LEU A 51 -7.26 23.56 -4.70
CA LEU A 51 -8.37 24.55 -4.64
C LEU A 51 -8.63 25.32 -5.96
N ARG A 52 -7.65 25.39 -6.87
CA ARG A 52 -7.85 26.04 -8.19
C ARG A 52 -8.88 25.32 -9.07
N VAL A 53 -9.17 24.05 -8.80
CA VAL A 53 -10.15 23.21 -9.51
C VAL A 53 -11.55 23.32 -8.88
N GLU A 54 -11.69 23.92 -7.68
CA GLU A 54 -12.92 23.86 -6.88
C GLU A 54 -14.09 24.72 -7.37
N GLN A 55 -13.89 25.70 -8.28
CA GLN A 55 -14.93 26.69 -8.56
C GLN A 55 -15.80 26.41 -9.79
N ALA A 56 -15.45 25.47 -10.68
CA ALA A 56 -16.25 25.20 -11.88
C ALA A 56 -16.96 23.83 -11.86
N ASN A 57 -16.24 22.73 -11.57
CA ASN A 57 -16.73 21.37 -11.83
C ASN A 57 -16.53 20.39 -10.65
N ALA A 58 -16.78 20.84 -9.40
CA ALA A 58 -16.53 20.06 -8.18
C ALA A 58 -17.32 18.73 -8.03
N LEU A 59 -18.23 18.43 -8.97
CA LEU A 59 -19.00 17.19 -9.07
C LEU A 59 -18.47 16.26 -10.18
N GLU A 60 -17.66 16.76 -11.11
CA GLU A 60 -17.21 16.00 -12.28
C GLU A 60 -15.90 15.24 -12.00
N PHE A 61 -15.11 15.71 -11.03
CA PHE A 61 -13.82 15.13 -10.69
C PHE A 61 -13.82 14.38 -9.34
N PRO A 62 -13.05 13.28 -9.21
CA PRO A 62 -12.87 12.59 -7.93
C PRO A 62 -12.31 13.52 -6.85
N ARG A 63 -13.02 13.61 -5.72
CA ARG A 63 -12.64 14.47 -4.58
C ARG A 63 -11.53 13.90 -3.72
N ASP A 64 -11.45 12.59 -3.59
CA ASP A 64 -10.37 11.93 -2.88
C ASP A 64 -10.15 10.57 -3.56
N PHE A 65 -8.88 10.21 -3.77
CA PHE A 65 -8.53 8.89 -4.28
C PHE A 65 -7.20 8.42 -3.71
N LEU A 66 -6.98 7.11 -3.83
CA LEU A 66 -5.77 6.42 -3.42
C LEU A 66 -4.93 6.13 -4.65
N GLY A 67 -3.62 6.35 -4.55
CA GLY A 67 -2.63 5.90 -5.51
C GLY A 67 -1.80 4.77 -4.90
N ILE A 68 -1.51 3.73 -5.67
CA ILE A 68 -0.74 2.56 -5.25
C ILE A 68 0.40 2.34 -6.24
N SER A 69 1.63 2.28 -5.72
CA SER A 69 2.82 1.84 -6.44
C SER A 69 3.34 0.54 -5.82
N LEU A 70 3.70 -0.42 -6.67
CA LEU A 70 4.16 -1.75 -6.27
C LEU A 70 5.55 -2.01 -6.85
N GLN A 71 6.49 -2.50 -6.03
CA GLN A 71 7.85 -2.78 -6.48
C GLN A 71 7.90 -3.84 -7.60
N GLU A 72 6.95 -4.78 -7.62
CA GLU A 72 6.87 -5.83 -8.63
C GLU A 72 6.45 -5.31 -10.00
N GLN A 73 5.84 -4.12 -10.05
CA GLN A 73 5.34 -3.49 -11.28
C GLN A 73 5.72 -2.01 -11.31
N PRO A 74 7.02 -1.69 -11.43
CA PRO A 74 7.52 -0.32 -11.30
C PRO A 74 7.01 0.64 -12.38
N ASN A 75 6.56 0.11 -13.52
CA ASN A 75 6.03 0.88 -14.64
C ASN A 75 4.53 1.18 -14.51
N LYS A 76 3.87 0.65 -13.48
CA LYS A 76 2.43 0.79 -13.27
C LYS A 76 2.12 1.61 -12.04
N TYR A 77 0.99 2.28 -12.10
CA TYR A 77 0.39 2.97 -10.98
C TYR A 77 -1.11 2.73 -10.97
N TYR A 78 -1.65 2.45 -9.78
CA TYR A 78 -3.06 2.14 -9.62
C TYR A 78 -3.76 3.25 -8.86
N PHE A 79 -4.92 3.66 -9.36
CA PHE A 79 -5.81 4.55 -8.64
C PHE A 79 -7.01 3.79 -8.12
N VAL A 80 -7.41 4.08 -6.89
CA VAL A 80 -8.63 3.56 -6.29
C VAL A 80 -9.51 4.75 -5.93
N ILE A 81 -10.58 4.92 -6.70
CA ILE A 81 -11.58 5.96 -6.48
C ILE A 81 -12.73 5.32 -5.71
N ARG A 82 -12.64 5.38 -4.38
CA ARG A 82 -13.58 4.70 -3.48
C ARG A 82 -15.04 5.08 -3.75
N GLY A 83 -15.30 6.37 -3.96
CA GLY A 83 -16.66 6.89 -4.19
C GLY A 83 -17.35 6.33 -5.43
N GLN A 84 -16.58 5.92 -6.44
CA GLN A 84 -17.09 5.37 -7.70
C GLN A 84 -16.87 3.86 -7.82
N ARG A 85 -16.24 3.23 -6.82
CA ARG A 85 -15.79 1.82 -6.86
C ARG A 85 -14.97 1.49 -8.12
N LEU A 86 -14.17 2.45 -8.57
CA LEU A 86 -13.32 2.32 -9.75
C LEU A 86 -11.88 2.07 -9.35
N ILE A 87 -11.26 1.13 -10.06
CA ILE A 87 -9.81 0.92 -10.06
C ILE A 87 -9.30 1.26 -11.45
N LEU A 88 -8.33 2.16 -11.54
CA LEU A 88 -7.72 2.57 -12.80
C LEU A 88 -6.24 2.20 -12.79
N GLU A 89 -5.80 1.52 -13.84
CA GLU A 89 -4.39 1.26 -14.11
C GLU A 89 -3.85 2.36 -15.04
N ALA A 90 -2.71 2.94 -14.68
CA ALA A 90 -1.99 3.92 -15.46
C ALA A 90 -0.49 3.59 -15.46
N GLU A 91 0.26 4.26 -16.34
CA GLU A 91 1.72 4.24 -16.30
C GLU A 91 2.23 5.05 -15.09
N SER A 92 3.37 4.68 -14.53
CA SER A 92 3.98 5.37 -13.38
C SER A 92 4.29 6.86 -13.64
N SER A 93 4.43 7.26 -14.90
CA SER A 93 4.61 8.65 -15.36
C SER A 93 3.45 9.58 -14.94
N ILE A 94 2.26 9.04 -14.66
CA ILE A 94 1.09 9.81 -14.22
C ILE A 94 1.34 10.61 -12.95
N GLN A 95 2.22 10.13 -12.07
CA GLN A 95 2.57 10.85 -10.85
C GLN A 95 3.23 12.19 -11.17
N THR A 96 4.17 12.20 -12.12
CA THR A 96 4.85 13.41 -12.59
C THR A 96 3.89 14.35 -13.32
N ILE A 97 2.93 13.81 -14.07
CA ILE A 97 1.91 14.62 -14.75
C ILE A 97 1.03 15.34 -13.72
N MET A 98 0.52 14.62 -12.71
CA MET A 98 -0.31 15.23 -11.64
C MET A 98 0.44 16.31 -10.85
N GLU A 99 1.73 16.08 -10.58
CA GLU A 99 2.60 17.04 -9.91
C GLU A 99 2.80 18.31 -10.75
N LYS A 100 3.10 18.16 -12.04
CA LYS A 100 3.29 19.30 -12.97
C LYS A 100 2.01 20.10 -13.19
N LEU A 101 0.87 19.41 -13.33
CA LEU A 101 -0.43 20.07 -13.51
C LEU A 101 -0.96 20.71 -12.22
N GLN A 102 -0.37 20.39 -11.06
CA GLN A 102 -0.85 20.82 -9.74
C GLN A 102 -2.35 20.54 -9.56
N SER A 103 -2.84 19.44 -10.13
CA SER A 103 -4.27 19.09 -10.08
C SER A 103 -4.63 18.47 -8.74
N TYR A 104 -3.74 17.61 -8.23
CA TYR A 104 -3.91 16.86 -7.00
C TYR A 104 -2.65 16.96 -6.14
N LYS A 105 -2.84 17.13 -4.84
CA LYS A 105 -1.78 17.14 -3.84
C LYS A 105 -1.85 15.89 -2.98
N THR A 106 -0.70 15.25 -2.75
CA THR A 106 -0.59 14.16 -1.78
C THR A 106 -0.77 14.71 -0.36
N ARG A 107 -1.79 14.21 0.35
CA ARG A 107 -2.07 14.57 1.74
C ARG A 107 -1.27 13.71 2.71
N VAL A 108 -1.27 12.40 2.47
CA VAL A 108 -0.56 11.39 3.26
C VAL A 108 -0.01 10.36 2.30
N ALA A 109 1.21 9.92 2.53
CA ALA A 109 1.75 8.75 1.83
C ALA A 109 2.33 7.79 2.86
N LEU A 110 2.04 6.51 2.68
CA LEU A 110 2.49 5.40 3.51
C LEU A 110 3.43 4.53 2.67
N ASN A 111 4.62 4.29 3.18
CA ASN A 111 5.55 3.31 2.65
C ASN A 111 5.40 2.00 3.42
N PHE A 112 5.24 0.93 2.67
CA PHE A 112 5.30 -0.44 3.15
C PHE A 112 6.69 -0.94 2.81
N GLU A 113 7.44 -1.33 3.83
CA GLU A 113 8.79 -1.84 3.66
C GLU A 113 8.96 -3.12 4.47
N GLY A 114 9.42 -4.17 3.83
CA GLY A 114 9.45 -5.48 4.46
C GLY A 114 10.19 -6.53 3.67
N PHE A 115 9.82 -7.78 3.94
CA PHE A 115 10.43 -8.96 3.36
C PHE A 115 9.35 -9.87 2.78
N GLN A 116 9.75 -10.60 1.73
CA GLN A 116 8.97 -11.66 1.12
C GLN A 116 9.56 -13.00 1.54
N TYR A 117 8.69 -13.93 1.92
CA TYR A 117 9.00 -15.29 2.33
C TYR A 117 8.16 -16.28 1.51
N GLN A 118 8.75 -17.41 1.18
CA GLN A 118 8.04 -18.58 0.69
C GLN A 118 7.75 -19.51 1.88
N LEU A 119 6.48 -19.79 2.13
CA LEU A 119 6.01 -20.66 3.21
C LEU A 119 5.16 -21.79 2.60
N GLY A 120 5.79 -22.91 2.26
CA GLY A 120 5.13 -24.00 1.56
C GLY A 120 4.64 -23.58 0.17
N ASP A 121 3.34 -23.62 -0.04
CA ASP A 121 2.62 -23.18 -1.26
C ASP A 121 2.18 -21.70 -1.22
N PHE A 122 2.38 -21.03 -0.08
CA PHE A 122 2.03 -19.63 0.11
C PHE A 122 3.25 -18.72 -0.03
N GLN A 123 3.02 -17.55 -0.60
CA GLN A 123 3.94 -16.43 -0.51
C GLN A 123 3.45 -15.47 0.58
N LEU A 124 4.29 -15.27 1.58
CA LEU A 124 4.03 -14.42 2.73
C LEU A 124 4.88 -13.16 2.62
N ARG A 125 4.28 -11.99 2.76
CA ARG A 125 5.00 -10.71 2.83
C ARG A 125 4.69 -10.07 4.16
N VAL A 126 5.73 -9.63 4.87
CA VAL A 126 5.60 -8.93 6.14
C VAL A 126 6.37 -7.64 6.04
N GLY A 127 5.74 -6.53 6.39
CA GLY A 127 6.40 -5.24 6.36
C GLY A 127 5.83 -4.26 7.36
N LYS A 128 6.66 -3.26 7.68
CA LYS A 128 6.26 -2.10 8.47
C LYS A 128 5.57 -1.07 7.60
N VAL A 129 4.62 -0.36 8.20
CA VAL A 129 3.95 0.80 7.60
C VAL A 129 4.54 2.07 8.21
N VAL A 130 5.20 2.88 7.40
CA VAL A 130 5.84 4.13 7.84
C VAL A 130 5.35 5.27 6.95
N PRO A 131 4.81 6.36 7.50
CA PRO A 131 4.46 7.53 6.70
C PRO A 131 5.71 8.18 6.12
N ILE A 132 5.63 8.72 4.90
CA ILE A 132 6.80 9.32 4.22
C ILE A 132 7.41 10.49 5.01
N HIS A 133 6.58 11.24 5.74
CA HIS A 133 6.98 12.46 6.45
C HIS A 133 7.21 12.24 7.96
N SER A 134 7.21 11.00 8.43
CA SER A 134 7.44 10.70 9.85
C SER A 134 8.01 9.30 10.02
N GLU A 135 9.07 9.16 10.81
CA GLU A 135 9.65 7.84 11.12
C GLU A 135 8.80 7.01 12.10
N SER A 136 7.66 7.54 12.56
CA SER A 136 6.75 6.82 13.45
C SER A 136 6.10 5.65 12.74
N LEU A 137 6.37 4.46 13.26
CA LEU A 137 5.74 3.23 12.82
C LEU A 137 4.22 3.30 13.05
N ARG A 138 3.44 3.11 11.98
CA ARG A 138 1.97 3.06 12.05
C ARG A 138 1.43 1.68 12.37
N GLY A 139 2.17 0.65 11.99
CA GLY A 139 1.74 -0.73 12.15
C GLY A 139 2.58 -1.70 11.36
N ILE A 140 2.15 -2.97 11.41
CA ILE A 140 2.69 -4.08 10.63
C ILE A 140 1.61 -4.57 9.68
N VAL A 141 2.00 -4.83 8.44
CA VAL A 141 1.15 -5.43 7.43
C VAL A 141 1.70 -6.78 7.06
N MET A 142 0.79 -7.73 6.92
CA MET A 142 1.05 -9.07 6.45
C MET A 142 0.17 -9.36 5.24
N GLU A 143 0.78 -9.76 4.14
CA GLU A 143 0.09 -10.21 2.93
C GLU A 143 0.36 -11.71 2.74
N VAL A 144 -0.71 -12.50 2.59
CA VAL A 144 -0.63 -13.93 2.29
C VAL A 144 -1.24 -14.15 0.91
N LEU A 145 -0.44 -14.71 0.01
CA LEU A 145 -0.79 -15.02 -1.37
C LEU A 145 -0.72 -16.53 -1.56
N ASN A 146 -1.75 -17.16 -2.12
CA ASN A 146 -1.61 -18.52 -2.64
C ASN A 146 -1.05 -18.45 -4.07
N SER A 147 -0.02 -19.25 -4.37
CA SER A 147 0.73 -19.24 -5.64
C SER A 147 -0.07 -19.87 -6.80
N PHE A 148 -1.20 -19.29 -7.15
CA PHE A 148 -1.79 -19.39 -8.48
C PHE A 148 -1.81 -17.99 -9.07
N ARG A 149 -0.81 -17.64 -9.88
CA ARG A 149 -0.70 -16.33 -10.54
C ARG A 149 -2.06 -15.88 -11.11
N TYR A 150 -2.55 -14.72 -10.66
CA TYR A 150 -3.10 -13.58 -11.44
C TYR A 150 -3.83 -12.61 -10.49
N LEU A 151 -3.25 -11.40 -10.40
CA LEU A 151 -3.74 -10.06 -10.02
C LEU A 151 -5.06 -9.85 -9.24
N PHE A 152 -4.95 -8.92 -8.28
CA PHE A 152 -5.97 -8.14 -7.54
C PHE A 152 -6.65 -8.75 -6.29
N SER A 153 -6.22 -8.26 -5.12
CA SER A 153 -7.12 -8.02 -3.98
C SER A 153 -6.77 -6.65 -3.40
N VAL A 154 -7.61 -5.66 -3.71
CA VAL A 154 -7.56 -4.28 -3.20
C VAL A 154 -8.74 -4.03 -2.23
N GLU A 155 -9.56 -5.04 -1.95
CA GLU A 155 -10.74 -4.90 -1.08
C GLU A 155 -10.37 -4.64 0.39
N CYS A 156 -9.21 -5.08 0.87
CA CYS A 156 -8.82 -4.84 2.27
C CYS A 156 -8.51 -3.37 2.58
N LEU A 157 -8.31 -2.50 1.58
CA LEU A 157 -8.09 -1.07 1.79
C LEU A 157 -9.39 -0.24 1.78
N LEU A 158 -10.56 -0.86 1.57
CA LEU A 158 -11.86 -0.17 1.53
C LEU A 158 -12.65 -0.28 2.85
N CYS A 159 -12.26 -1.16 3.76
CA CYS A 159 -12.85 -1.25 5.11
C CYS A 159 -11.97 -0.53 6.12
N GLY A 160 -12.06 0.80 6.12
CA GLY A 160 -11.37 1.71 7.03
C GLY A 160 -11.69 3.15 6.70
#